data_AF-A0AA35X2N6-F1
#
_entry.id   AF-A0AA35X2N6-F1
#
_cell.length_a   1.000
_cell.length_b   1.000
_cell.length_c   1.000
_cell.angle_alpha   90.00
_cell.angle_beta   90.00
_cell.angle_gamma   90.00
#
_symmetry.space_group_name_H-M   'P 1'
#
loop_
_entity.id
_entity.type
_entity.pdbx_description
1 polymer ?
#
loop_
_entity_poly.entity_id
_entity_poly.type
_entity_poly.pdbx_seq_one_letter_code
_entity_poly.pdbx_strand_id
1 'polypeptide(L)'
;MGRFLEQMCPRKGDYRHNDFSVRTVNMNEDESPNGHAHLQHLMLGCSETIPLVDGEMPFGQWQSIFFIELDHPRPREVMVQIVGD
;
A
#
# COMPACT_ATOMS: atom_id res chain seq x y z
N MET A 1 -8.57 11.09 1.41
CA MET A 1 -7.71 9.92 1.72
C MET A 1 -6.38 10.33 2.37
N GLY A 2 -5.50 11.09 1.70
CA GLY A 2 -4.17 11.43 2.27
C GLY A 2 -4.18 12.05 3.68
N ARG A 3 -5.06 13.03 3.95
CA ARG A 3 -5.20 13.62 5.30
C ARG A 3 -5.61 12.59 6.37
N PHE A 4 -6.50 11.66 6.01
CA PHE A 4 -6.96 10.62 6.93
C PHE A 4 -5.81 9.67 7.28
N LEU A 5 -5.04 9.21 6.29
CA LEU A 5 -3.88 8.34 6.52
C LEU A 5 -2.81 9.03 7.36
N GLU A 6 -2.55 10.32 7.13
CA GLU A 6 -1.61 11.10 7.94
C GLU A 6 -2.08 11.29 9.39
N GLN A 7 -3.40 11.34 9.63
CA GLN A 7 -3.95 11.41 10.99
C GLN A 7 -3.84 10.08 11.74
N MET A 8 -4.03 8.96 11.03
CA MET A 8 -4.01 7.63 11.63
C MET A 8 -2.58 7.12 11.87
N CYS A 9 -1.71 7.30 10.88
CA CYS A 9 -0.33 6.80 10.88
C CYS A 9 0.56 7.87 10.22
N PRO A 10 0.93 8.94 10.96
CA PRO A 10 1.63 10.09 10.40
C PRO A 10 3.01 9.71 9.88
N ARG A 11 3.46 10.34 8.79
CA ARG A 11 4.81 10.15 8.22
C ARG A 11 5.92 10.49 9.21
N LYS A 12 5.67 11.49 10.07
CA LYS A 12 6.59 11.95 11.12
C LYS A 12 6.35 11.30 12.48
N GLY A 13 5.60 10.20 12.53
CA GLY A 13 5.39 9.43 13.76
C GLY A 13 6.67 8.77 14.25
N ASP A 14 6.71 8.48 15.55
CA ASP A 14 7.82 7.73 16.17
C ASP A 14 7.60 6.23 15.99
N TYR A 15 8.24 5.66 14.97
CA TYR A 15 8.21 4.23 14.69
C TYR A 15 9.58 3.64 14.94
N ARG A 16 9.67 2.65 15.82
CA ARG A 16 10.93 1.89 16.04
C ARG A 16 11.47 1.24 14.77
N HIS A 17 10.59 0.97 13.79
CA HIS A 17 10.98 0.53 12.45
C HIS A 17 11.96 1.50 11.76
N ASN A 18 11.86 2.79 12.05
CA ASN A 18 12.71 3.84 11.50
C ASN A 18 14.04 4.01 12.27
N ASP A 19 14.24 3.29 13.39
CA ASP A 19 15.49 3.32 14.14
C ASP A 19 16.46 2.27 13.58
N PHE A 20 17.31 2.71 12.65
CA PHE A 20 18.30 1.86 12.00
C PHE A 20 19.55 1.59 12.87
N SER A 21 19.66 2.21 14.05
CA SER A 21 20.68 1.80 15.03
C SER A 21 20.30 0.50 15.72
N VAL A 22 18.99 0.22 15.81
CA VAL A 22 18.43 -0.99 16.42
C VAL A 22 18.04 -2.03 15.35
N ARG A 23 17.49 -1.58 14.22
CA ARG A 23 17.15 -2.44 13.08
C ARG A 23 18.37 -2.63 12.18
N THR A 24 19.15 -3.68 12.43
CA THR A 24 20.44 -3.93 11.77
C THR A 24 20.48 -5.18 10.89
N VAL A 25 19.40 -5.95 10.85
CA VAL A 25 19.28 -7.19 10.05
C VAL A 25 18.20 -7.05 8.98
N ASN A 26 18.34 -7.76 7.86
CA ASN A 26 17.41 -7.72 6.73
C ASN A 26 17.16 -6.28 6.23
N MET A 27 18.24 -5.49 6.15
CA MET A 27 18.25 -4.13 5.63
C MET A 27 18.69 -4.18 4.17
N ASN A 28 18.05 -3.38 3.32
CA ASN A 28 18.42 -3.23 1.92
C ASN A 28 19.24 -1.95 1.71
N GLU A 29 19.97 -1.86 0.60
CA GLU A 29 20.75 -0.67 0.24
C GLU A 29 19.90 0.60 0.17
N ASP A 30 18.62 0.45 -0.17
CA ASP A 30 17.66 1.54 -0.31
C ASP A 30 16.79 1.73 0.95
N GLU A 31 17.11 1.16 2.10
CA GLU A 31 16.21 1.25 3.26
C GLU A 31 15.85 2.71 3.63
N SER A 32 14.55 2.98 3.83
CA SER A 32 14.02 4.31 4.17
C SER A 32 13.15 4.23 5.43
N PRO A 33 13.04 5.33 6.22
CA PRO A 33 12.22 5.36 7.42
C PRO A 33 10.71 5.38 7.05
N ASN A 34 10.17 4.21 6.72
CA ASN A 34 8.84 4.03 6.14
C ASN A 34 7.86 3.27 7.05
N GLY A 35 8.07 3.28 8.37
CA GLY A 35 7.18 2.63 9.33
C GLY A 35 5.70 3.08 9.21
N HIS A 36 5.48 4.36 8.87
CA HIS A 36 4.15 4.88 8.57
C HIS A 36 3.50 4.17 7.38
N ALA A 37 4.24 3.89 6.30
CA ALA A 37 3.72 3.30 5.07
C ALA A 37 3.27 1.85 5.31
N HIS A 38 4.00 1.10 6.14
CA HIS A 38 3.59 -0.24 6.56
C HIS A 38 2.23 -0.23 7.30
N LEU A 39 2.03 0.70 8.24
CA LEU A 39 0.77 0.78 8.99
C LEU A 39 -0.40 1.30 8.14
N GLN A 40 -0.14 2.29 7.28
CA GLN A 40 -1.13 2.77 6.32
C GLN A 40 -1.55 1.66 5.35
N HIS A 41 -0.61 0.82 4.92
CA HIS A 41 -0.88 -0.33 4.06
C HIS A 41 -1.77 -1.38 4.75
N LEU A 42 -1.48 -1.70 6.02
CA LEU A 42 -2.32 -2.62 6.82
C LEU A 42 -3.77 -2.13 6.95
N MET A 43 -4.00 -0.82 6.92
CA MET A 43 -5.34 -0.23 6.99
C MET A 43 -6.10 -0.29 5.66
N LEU A 44 -5.41 -0.14 4.53
CA LEU A 44 -6.03 -0.10 3.20
C LEU A 44 -6.23 -1.49 2.59
N GLY A 45 -5.37 -2.45 2.93
CA GLY A 45 -5.31 -3.74 2.26
C GLY A 45 -4.27 -3.79 1.14
N CYS A 46 -3.89 -5.00 0.73
CA CYS A 46 -2.85 -5.24 -0.27
C CYS A 46 -3.39 -5.73 -1.62
N SER A 47 -4.64 -6.17 -1.67
CA SER A 47 -5.27 -6.72 -2.87
C SER A 47 -6.77 -6.48 -2.84
N GLU A 48 -7.38 -6.49 -4.02
CA GLU A 48 -8.82 -6.41 -4.20
C GLU A 48 -9.28 -7.53 -5.11
N THR A 49 -10.47 -8.09 -4.86
CA THR A 49 -11.10 -9.09 -5.73
C THR A 49 -12.32 -8.47 -6.39
N ILE A 50 -12.34 -8.50 -7.72
CA ILE A 50 -13.37 -7.85 -8.52
C ILE A 50 -14.07 -8.93 -9.35
N PRO A 51 -15.41 -9.05 -9.30
CA PRO A 51 -16.12 -9.97 -10.16
C PRO A 51 -15.98 -9.55 -11.63
N LEU A 52 -15.90 -10.53 -12.52
CA LEU A 52 -16.06 -10.33 -13.94
C LEU A 52 -17.37 -10.96 -14.39
N VAL A 53 -18.23 -10.16 -15.00
CA VAL A 53 -19.55 -10.59 -15.50
C VAL A 53 -19.60 -10.22 -16.97
N ASP A 54 -19.80 -11.22 -17.83
CA ASP A 54 -19.79 -11.04 -19.30
C ASP A 54 -18.53 -10.33 -19.83
N GLY A 55 -17.38 -10.57 -19.20
CA GLY A 55 -16.09 -9.97 -19.57
C GLY A 55 -15.85 -8.56 -19.01
N GLU A 56 -16.81 -7.98 -18.28
CA GLU A 56 -16.75 -6.63 -17.76
C GLU A 56 -16.56 -6.63 -16.23
N MET A 57 -15.90 -5.59 -15.71
CA MET A 57 -15.88 -5.29 -14.27
C MET A 57 -17.12 -4.44 -13.95
N PRO A 58 -18.14 -4.97 -13.25
CA PRO A 58 -19.40 -4.28 -13.04
C PRO A 58 -19.29 -3.24 -11.92
N PHE A 59 -18.44 -2.23 -12.12
CA PHE A 59 -18.30 -1.12 -11.19
C PHE A 59 -19.57 -0.27 -11.14
N GLY A 60 -19.95 0.14 -9.94
CA GLY A 60 -20.89 1.23 -9.77
C GLY A 60 -20.31 2.55 -10.29
N GLN A 61 -21.19 3.52 -10.55
CA GLN A 61 -20.86 4.83 -11.12
C GLN A 61 -19.68 5.55 -10.44
N TRP A 62 -19.45 5.30 -9.16
CA TRP A 62 -18.43 5.96 -8.32
C TRP A 62 -17.32 5.03 -7.84
N GLN A 63 -17.26 3.80 -8.36
CA GLN A 63 -16.20 2.85 -8.03
C GLN A 63 -15.05 2.95 -9.03
N SER A 64 -13.83 2.83 -8.52
CA SER A 64 -12.61 2.84 -9.32
C SER A 64 -11.52 2.12 -8.54
N ILE A 65 -10.57 1.50 -9.26
CA ILE A 65 -9.38 0.92 -8.66
C ILE A 65 -8.33 2.01 -8.51
N PHE A 66 -7.72 2.12 -7.33
CA PHE A 66 -6.61 3.02 -7.09
C PHE A 66 -5.37 2.23 -6.69
N PHE A 67 -4.25 2.55 -7.34
CA PHE A 67 -2.93 2.26 -6.79
C PHE A 67 -2.52 3.41 -5.88
N ILE A 68 -2.12 3.10 -4.63
CA ILE A 68 -1.74 4.11 -3.64
C ILE A 68 -0.29 3.85 -3.23
N GLU A 69 0.63 4.71 -3.67
CA GLU A 69 2.01 4.74 -3.17
C GLU A 69 2.04 5.45 -1.81
N LEU A 70 2.51 4.75 -0.78
CA LEU A 70 2.49 5.24 0.61
C LEU A 70 3.87 5.70 1.09
N ASP A 71 4.95 5.19 0.49
CA ASP A 71 6.31 5.42 0.92
C ASP A 71 6.94 6.59 0.13
N HIS A 72 7.65 6.28 -0.96
CA HIS A 72 8.28 7.25 -1.85
C HIS A 72 8.46 6.65 -3.27
N PRO A 73 8.78 7.48 -4.28
CA PRO A 73 8.83 7.03 -5.67
C PRO A 73 9.84 5.90 -5.90
N ARG A 74 9.34 4.73 -6.31
CA ARG A 74 10.11 3.56 -6.74
C ARG A 74 9.36 2.84 -7.85
N PRO A 75 10.04 2.02 -8.67
CA PRO A 75 9.35 1.04 -9.50
C PRO A 75 8.46 0.15 -8.63
N ARG A 76 7.20 -0.02 -9.02
CA ARG A 76 6.21 -0.86 -8.35
C ARG A 76 5.59 -1.79 -9.36
N GLU A 77 5.29 -3.00 -8.91
CA GLU A 77 4.60 -4.01 -9.70
C GLU A 77 3.23 -4.27 -9.10
N VAL A 78 2.23 -4.41 -9.96
CA VAL A 78 0.87 -4.82 -9.59
C VAL A 78 0.57 -6.10 -10.34
N MET A 79 0.32 -7.18 -9.61
CA MET A 79 -0.07 -8.45 -10.19
C MET A 79 -1.58 -8.47 -10.39
N VAL A 80 -2.02 -8.85 -11.59
CA VAL A 80 -3.44 -9.09 -11.90
C VAL A 80 -3.58 -10.57 -12.25
N GLN A 81 -4.43 -11.27 -11.50
CA GLN A 81 -4.79 -12.65 -11.75
C GLN A 81 -6.28 -12.72 -12.11
N ILE A 82 -6.60 -13.35 -13.24
CA ILE A 82 -7.98 -13.58 -13.68
C ILE A 82 -8.20 -15.09 -13.66
N VAL A 83 -9.27 -15.53 -13.01
CA VAL A 83 -9.65 -16.94 -12.87
C VAL A 83 -11.15 -17.06 -13.15
N GLY A 84 -11.53 -17.98 -14.04
CA GLY A 84 -12.90 -18.21 -14.48
C GLY A 84 -12.93 -19.09 -15.72
N ASP A 85 -14.14 -19.43 -16.18
CA ASP A 85 -14.40 -20.16 -17.43
C ASP A 85 -14.85 -19.20 -18.55
#